data_AF-A0A975IWJ3-F1
#
_entry.id   AF-A0A975IWJ3-F1
#
_cell.length_a   1.000
_cell.length_b   1.000
_cell.length_c   1.000
_cell.angle_alpha   90.00
_cell.angle_beta   90.00
_cell.angle_gamma   90.00
#
_symmetry.space_group_name_H-M   'P 1'
#
loop_
_entity.id
_entity.type
_entity.pdbx_description
1 polymer ?
#
loop_
_entity_poly.entity_id
_entity_poly.type
_entity_poly.pdbx_seq_one_letter_code
_entity_poly.pdbx_strand_id
1 'polypeptide(L)' 'MNHRYVPDADGVLKTIVQKRPAASLHELHRSHPILRSMSLDHLSLLLERMARQRSLA' A
#
# COMPACT_ATOMS: atom_id res chain seq x y z
N MET A 1 6.43 -10.81 25.94
CA MET A 1 5.49 -10.08 25.07
C MET A 1 6.02 -10.11 23.65
N ASN A 2 5.57 -11.06 22.82
CA ASN A 2 5.95 -11.11 21.40
C ASN A 2 4.82 -10.48 20.58
N HIS A 3 4.86 -9.15 20.43
CA HIS A 3 4.05 -8.48 19.42
C HIS A 3 4.61 -8.91 18.06
N ARG A 4 4.03 -9.97 17.47
CA ARG A 4 4.23 -10.27 16.05
C ARG A 4 3.70 -9.07 15.29
N TYR A 5 4.60 -8.23 14.79
CA TYR A 5 4.27 -7.15 13.87
C TYR A 5 3.68 -7.81 12.62
N VAL A 6 2.35 -7.83 12.54
CA VAL A 6 1.66 -8.19 11.30
C VAL A 6 1.69 -6.90 10.47
N PRO A 7 2.50 -6.83 9.40
CA PRO A 7 2.55 -5.62 8.59
C PRO A 7 1.17 -5.39 7.98
N ASP A 8 0.53 -4.28 8.31
CA ASP A 8 -0.74 -3.88 7.71
C ASP A 8 -0.54 -3.52 6.24
N ALA A 9 -1.51 -3.82 5.38
CA ALA A 9 -1.44 -3.54 3.95
C ALA A 9 -1.23 -2.04 3.66
N ASP A 10 -1.82 -1.15 4.47
CA ASP A 10 -1.62 0.30 4.38
C ASP A 10 -0.16 0.68 4.69
N GLY A 11 0.41 0.12 5.76
CA GLY A 11 1.80 0.37 6.15
C GLY A 11 2.82 -0.10 5.10
N VAL A 12 2.55 -1.27 4.51
CA VAL A 12 3.35 -1.81 3.39
C VAL A 12 3.22 -0.93 2.16
N LEU A 13 1.99 -0.59 1.76
CA LEU A 13 1.72 0.25 0.60
C LEU A 13 2.37 1.63 0.75
N LYS A 14 2.24 2.25 1.92
CA LYS A 14 2.90 3.52 2.28
C LYS A 14 4.40 3.44 2.08
N THR A 15 5.03 2.39 2.60
CA THR A 15 6.48 2.20 2.51
C THR A 15 6.92 2.05 1.06
N ILE A 16 6.18 1.29 0.24
CA ILE A 16 6.53 1.08 -1.16
C ILE A 16 6.33 2.37 -1.97
N VAL A 17 5.21 3.08 -1.79
CA VAL A 17 4.92 4.35 -2.47
C VAL A 17 5.92 5.43 -2.08
N GLN A 18 6.36 5.48 -0.81
CA GLN A 18 7.41 6.42 -0.37
C GLN A 18 8.76 6.13 -1.05
N LYS A 19 9.12 4.84 -1.21
CA LYS A 19 10.36 4.44 -1.88
C LYS A 19 10.27 4.56 -3.41
N ARG A 20 9.08 4.35 -3.97
CA ARG A 20 8.82 4.29 -5.42
C ARG A 20 7.51 5.00 -5.73
N PRO A 21 7.49 6.35 -5.75
CA PRO A 21 6.26 7.13 -5.98
C PRO A 21 5.69 6.97 -7.38
N ALA A 22 6.49 6.50 -8.35
CA ALA A 22 6.06 6.23 -9.73
C ALA A 22 5.72 4.75 -9.99
N ALA A 23 5.62 3.92 -8.95
CA ALA A 23 5.28 2.50 -9.13
C ALA A 23 3.85 2.34 -9.66
N SER A 24 3.70 1.49 -10.68
CA SER A 24 2.37 1.17 -11.21
C SER A 24 1.57 0.28 -10.24
N LEU A 25 0.23 0.32 -10.30
CA LEU A 25 -0.65 -0.55 -9.50
C LEU A 25 -0.26 -2.04 -9.58
N HIS A 26 0.08 -2.52 -10.78
CA HIS A 26 0.55 -3.89 -10.99
C HIS A 26 1.90 -4.18 -10.32
N GLU A 27 2.81 -3.21 -10.29
CA GLU A 27 4.08 -3.35 -9.56
C GLU A 27 3.84 -3.39 -8.05
N LEU A 28 2.97 -2.52 -7.53
CA LEU A 28 2.59 -2.49 -6.11
C LEU A 28 1.95 -3.82 -5.67
N HIS A 29 1.01 -4.34 -6.47
CA HIS A 29 0.35 -5.62 -6.23
C HIS A 29 1.34 -6.80 -6.19
N ARG A 30 2.38 -6.78 -7.05
CA ARG A 30 3.42 -7.83 -7.04
C ARG A 30 4.55 -7.59 -6.05
N SER A 31 4.66 -6.39 -5.48
CA SER A 31 5.77 -6.00 -4.60
C SER A 31 5.71 -6.66 -3.23
N HIS A 32 4.53 -7.06 -2.76
CA HIS A 32 4.39 -7.68 -1.45
C HIS A 32 3.27 -8.73 -1.43
N PRO A 33 3.47 -9.90 -0.77
CA PRO A 33 2.46 -10.96 -0.73
C PRO A 33 1.12 -10.50 -0.14
N ILE A 34 1.15 -9.60 0.85
CA ILE A 34 -0.08 -9.05 1.45
C ILE A 34 -0.90 -8.22 0.45
N LEU A 35 -0.23 -7.47 -0.42
CA LEU A 35 -0.87 -6.67 -1.47
C LEU A 35 -1.33 -7.58 -2.62
N ARG A 36 -0.61 -8.68 -2.88
CA ARG A 36 -0.97 -9.69 -3.89
C ARG A 36 -2.22 -10.48 -3.51
N SER A 37 -2.52 -10.59 -2.22
CA SER A 37 -3.78 -11.16 -1.73
C SER A 37 -4.98 -10.22 -1.88
N MET A 38 -4.75 -8.94 -2.23
CA MET A 38 -5.80 -7.95 -2.43
C MET A 38 -6.10 -7.75 -3.91
N SER A 39 -7.36 -7.49 -4.24
CA SER A 39 -7.74 -7.09 -5.60
C SER A 39 -7.11 -5.75 -5.98
N LEU A 40 -6.81 -5.57 -7.27
CA LEU A 40 -6.30 -4.31 -7.81
C LEU A 40 -7.23 -3.12 -7.52
N ASP A 41 -8.54 -3.35 -7.52
CA ASP A 41 -9.56 -2.36 -7.16
C ASP A 41 -9.39 -1.87 -5.70
N HIS A 42 -9.21 -2.80 -4.77
CA HIS A 42 -8.97 -2.49 -3.36
C HIS A 42 -7.66 -1.73 -3.15
N LEU A 43 -6.60 -2.10 -3.89
CA LEU A 43 -5.33 -1.37 -3.92
C LEU A 43 -5.48 0.05 -4.48
N SER A 44 -6.28 0.23 -5.52
CA SER A 44 -6.58 1.55 -6.09
C SER A 44 -7.29 2.44 -5.06
N LEU A 45 -8.32 1.92 -4.39
CA LEU A 45 -9.04 2.65 -3.34
C LEU A 45 -8.13 3.07 -2.18
N LEU A 46 -7.21 2.19 -1.77
CA LEU A 46 -6.21 2.53 -0.75
C LEU A 46 -5.30 3.67 -1.23
N LEU A 47 -4.78 3.61 -2.46
CA LEU A 47 -3.95 4.68 -3.02
C LEU A 47 -4.70 6.01 -3.14
N GLU A 48 -5.95 5.99 -3.61
CA GLU A 48 -6.77 7.20 -3.72
C GLU A 48 -7.04 7.83 -2.36
N ARG A 49 -7.35 7.00 -1.34
CA ARG A 49 -7.50 7.45 0.04
C ARG A 49 -6.21 8.09 0.57
N MET A 50 -5.06 7.47 0.33
CA MET A 50 -3.76 8.02 0.74
C MET A 50 -3.42 9.33 0.02
N ALA A 51 -3.65 9.40 -1.29
CA ALA A 51 -3.45 10.61 -2.08
C ALA A 51 -4.34 11.75 -1.58
N ARG A 52 -5.62 11.46 -1.31
CA ARG A 52 -6.58 12.41 -0.74
C ARG A 52 -6.15 12.91 0.63
N GLN A 53 -5.66 12.04 1.51
CA GLN A 53 -5.13 12.46 2.82
C GLN A 53 -3.89 13.35 2.68
N ARG A 54 -3.04 13.13 1.67
CA ARG A 54 -1.87 13.98 1.41
C ARG A 54 -2.21 15.36 0.85
N SER A 55 -3.34 15.51 0.15
CA SER A 55 -3.80 16.81 -0.36
C SER A 55 -4.46 17.70 0.69
N LEU A 56 -4.80 17.17 1.87
CA LEU A 56 -5.44 17.89 2.97
C LEU A 56 -4.47 18.31 4.08
N ALA A 57 -3.20 17.91 3.99
CA ALA A 57 -2.13 18.22 4.95
C ALA A 57 -1.13 19.18 4.32
#